data_AF-A0A382VQS0-F1
#
_entry.id   AF-A0A382VQS0-F1
#
_cell.length_a   1.000
_cell.length_b   1.000
_cell.length_c   1.000
_cell.angle_alpha   90.00
_cell.angle_beta   90.00
_cell.angle_gamma   90.00
#
_symmetry.space_group_name_H-M   'P 1'
#
loop_
_entity.id
_entity.type
_entity.pdbx_description
1 polymer ?
#
loop_
_entity_poly.entity_id
_entity_poly.type
_entity_poly.pdbx_seq_one_letter_code
_entity_poly.pdbx_strand_id
1 'polypeptide(L)'
;KAGKPATDILQALGKFEATMTELIQAAKERPLCRYDIKYEAHFAALLPHLGPLRNFVKSFTLRALAHLANDDPEAALADIRMCLFLAESIRDEPFLISQLVRIASLQIALQPVWEGLKEEKWNAEQLADIEKQLAKIDLLNGYHISILGERDFANLAIDRMRDDPKLGAALFGNDVDSPAHRFIPDGWLNQNQKRLNEMHVNFSQRIVDPKARRIHPDIAVAFNKELNARTKRKLAIFDILSGMLLPAIDKVAIKIGFAQAGVDHARIACHLELHKLKHKKYP
;
A
#
# COMPACT_ATOMS: atom_id res chain seq x y z
N LYS A 1 -30.43 20.97 17.90
CA LYS A 1 -30.23 19.79 18.78
C LYS A 1 -29.42 18.79 17.97
N ALA A 2 -28.31 18.27 18.48
CA ALA A 2 -27.63 17.16 17.81
C ALA A 2 -28.64 15.99 17.73
N GLY A 3 -28.79 15.41 16.54
CA GLY A 3 -29.64 14.26 16.31
C GLY A 3 -28.98 12.97 16.83
N LYS A 4 -29.47 11.81 16.38
CA LYS A 4 -28.75 10.55 16.60
C LYS A 4 -27.41 10.63 15.85
N PRO A 5 -26.27 10.22 16.45
CA PRO A 5 -24.94 10.40 15.84
C PRO A 5 -24.83 9.92 14.40
N ALA A 6 -25.41 8.75 14.09
CA ALA A 6 -25.43 8.19 12.75
C ALA A 6 -26.16 9.10 11.73
N THR A 7 -27.33 9.63 12.10
CA THR A 7 -28.09 10.56 11.26
C THR A 7 -27.32 11.88 11.03
N ASP A 8 -26.68 12.41 12.07
CA ASP A 8 -25.90 13.65 11.97
C ASP A 8 -24.68 13.48 11.04
N ILE A 9 -24.01 12.32 11.09
CA ILE A 9 -22.91 11.98 10.20
C ILE A 9 -23.38 11.90 8.74
N LEU A 10 -24.48 11.18 8.47
CA LEU A 10 -25.03 11.08 7.11
C LEU A 10 -25.45 12.45 6.57
N GLN A 11 -26.09 13.28 7.40
CA GLN A 11 -26.46 14.64 7.02
C GLN A 11 -25.22 15.49 6.70
N ALA A 12 -24.15 15.39 7.50
CA ALA A 12 -22.92 16.13 7.27
C ALA A 12 -22.22 15.68 5.98
N LEU A 13 -22.16 14.37 5.73
CA LEU A 13 -21.56 13.79 4.52
C LEU A 13 -22.40 14.05 3.27
N GLY A 14 -23.71 14.23 3.41
CA GLY A 14 -24.62 14.57 2.31
C GLY A 14 -24.24 15.86 1.55
N LYS A 15 -23.42 16.74 2.15
CA LYS A 15 -22.83 17.90 1.45
C LYS A 15 -21.92 17.49 0.29
N PHE A 16 -21.39 16.27 0.29
CA PHE A 16 -20.49 15.72 -0.72
C PHE A 16 -21.17 14.65 -1.60
N GLU A 17 -22.50 14.49 -1.50
CA GLU A 17 -23.22 13.40 -2.17
C GLU A 17 -23.02 13.40 -3.69
N ALA A 18 -23.02 14.58 -4.30
CA ALA A 18 -22.77 14.73 -5.74
C ALA A 18 -21.39 14.17 -6.14
N THR A 19 -20.34 14.55 -5.41
CA THR A 19 -18.97 14.08 -5.64
C THR A 19 -18.80 12.59 -5.37
N MET A 20 -19.42 12.08 -4.29
CA MET A 20 -19.40 10.65 -3.99
C MET A 20 -20.14 9.83 -5.06
N THR A 21 -21.28 10.32 -5.54
CA THR A 21 -22.05 9.69 -6.62
C THR A 21 -21.26 9.67 -7.93
N GLU A 22 -20.63 10.78 -8.29
CA GLU A 22 -19.75 10.86 -9.46
C GLU A 22 -18.60 9.83 -9.37
N LEU A 23 -17.98 9.71 -8.19
CA LEU A 23 -16.90 8.75 -7.97
C LEU A 23 -17.38 7.30 -8.05
N ILE A 24 -18.57 6.99 -7.51
CA ILE A 24 -19.21 5.66 -7.64
C ILE A 24 -19.49 5.34 -9.11
N GLN A 25 -20.00 6.30 -9.87
CA GLN A 25 -20.27 6.12 -11.29
C GLN A 25 -18.98 5.91 -12.08
N ALA A 26 -17.95 6.71 -11.82
CA ALA A 26 -16.64 6.56 -12.45
C ALA A 26 -15.99 5.20 -12.14
N ALA A 27 -16.16 4.67 -10.93
CA ALA A 27 -15.67 3.34 -10.56
C ALA A 27 -16.33 2.21 -11.39
N LYS A 28 -17.64 2.34 -11.68
CA LYS A 28 -18.36 1.38 -12.53
C LYS A 28 -17.94 1.46 -13.99
N GLU A 29 -17.76 2.67 -14.52
CA GLU A 29 -17.37 2.90 -15.91
C GLU A 29 -15.90 2.55 -16.17
N ARG A 30 -15.04 2.68 -15.15
CA ARG A 30 -13.59 2.51 -15.26
C ARG A 30 -13.07 1.52 -14.20
N PRO A 31 -13.47 0.24 -14.24
CA PRO A 31 -13.09 -0.76 -13.23
C PRO A 31 -11.59 -1.07 -13.20
N LEU A 32 -10.87 -0.71 -14.27
CA LEU A 32 -9.42 -0.89 -14.42
C LEU A 32 -8.69 0.46 -14.47
N CYS A 33 -9.20 1.47 -13.76
CA CYS A 33 -8.62 2.81 -13.79
C CYS A 33 -7.13 2.81 -13.39
N ARG A 34 -6.39 3.73 -14.00
CA ARG A 34 -4.99 4.02 -13.70
C ARG A 34 -4.84 5.53 -13.56
N TYR A 35 -3.87 5.94 -12.75
CA TYR A 35 -3.55 7.34 -12.54
C TYR A 35 -2.37 7.73 -13.44
N ASP A 36 -2.39 8.95 -13.98
CA ASP A 36 -1.35 9.45 -14.89
C ASP A 36 -0.07 9.82 -14.13
N ILE A 37 0.67 8.79 -13.71
CA ILE A 37 1.96 8.93 -13.03
C ILE A 37 3.06 9.05 -14.08
N LYS A 38 3.90 10.08 -13.96
CA LYS A 38 5.10 10.24 -14.79
C LYS A 38 6.25 9.41 -14.24
N TYR A 39 6.28 8.13 -14.61
CA TYR A 39 7.27 7.17 -14.12
C TYR A 39 8.72 7.53 -14.48
N GLU A 40 8.91 8.31 -15.54
CA GLU A 40 10.21 8.85 -16.00
C GLU A 40 10.83 9.86 -15.02
N ALA A 41 10.04 10.34 -14.06
CA ALA A 41 10.52 11.14 -12.94
C ALA A 41 11.10 10.30 -11.80
N HIS A 42 11.05 8.96 -11.87
CA HIS A 42 11.62 8.03 -10.89
C HIS A 42 11.12 8.35 -9.46
N PHE A 43 12.03 8.55 -8.50
CA PHE A 43 11.70 8.95 -7.12
C PHE A 43 11.08 10.35 -7.00
N ALA A 44 11.20 11.20 -8.02
CA ALA A 44 10.56 12.51 -8.05
C ALA A 44 9.15 12.48 -8.65
N ALA A 45 8.64 11.30 -9.05
CA ALA A 45 7.29 11.16 -9.55
C ALA A 45 6.26 11.62 -8.50
N LEU A 46 5.39 12.55 -8.91
CA LEU A 46 4.32 13.04 -8.05
C LEU A 46 3.17 12.03 -8.01
N LEU A 47 2.65 11.79 -6.81
CA LEU A 47 1.55 10.86 -6.54
C LEU A 47 0.36 11.59 -5.89
N PRO A 48 -0.20 12.63 -6.56
CA PRO A 48 -1.18 13.53 -5.95
C PRO A 48 -2.51 12.86 -5.60
N HIS A 49 -2.81 11.71 -6.21
CA HIS A 49 -4.04 10.95 -6.00
C HIS A 49 -4.07 10.20 -4.66
N LEU A 50 -2.91 9.83 -4.08
CA LEU A 50 -2.86 8.97 -2.90
C LEU A 50 -3.57 9.58 -1.67
N GLY A 51 -3.36 10.87 -1.43
CA GLY A 51 -3.99 11.61 -0.34
C GLY A 51 -5.53 11.68 -0.47
N PRO A 52 -6.05 12.20 -1.59
CA PRO A 52 -7.47 12.19 -1.90
C PRO A 52 -8.11 10.80 -1.79
N LEU A 53 -7.49 9.76 -2.35
CA LEU A 53 -8.02 8.38 -2.29
C LEU A 53 -8.20 7.92 -0.85
N ARG A 54 -7.17 8.07 -0.02
CA ARG A 54 -7.25 7.68 1.40
C ARG A 54 -8.32 8.48 2.15
N ASN A 55 -8.51 9.76 1.81
CA ASN A 55 -9.55 10.58 2.43
C ASN A 55 -10.96 10.12 2.03
N PHE A 56 -11.18 9.78 0.75
CA PHE A 56 -12.46 9.19 0.34
C PHE A 56 -12.73 7.86 1.03
N VAL A 57 -11.73 6.98 1.17
CA VAL A 57 -11.87 5.74 1.95
C VAL A 57 -12.32 6.02 3.39
N LYS A 58 -11.74 7.02 4.06
CA LYS A 58 -12.21 7.42 5.40
C LYS A 58 -13.66 7.89 5.39
N SER A 59 -14.05 8.71 4.41
CA SER A 59 -15.41 9.24 4.30
C SER A 59 -16.45 8.14 4.04
N PHE A 60 -16.17 7.22 3.10
CA PHE A 60 -17.04 6.06 2.83
C PHE A 60 -17.08 5.09 4.00
N THR A 61 -15.97 4.84 4.69
CA THR A 61 -15.96 4.06 5.94
C THR A 61 -16.86 4.68 7.01
N LEU A 62 -16.75 5.99 7.22
CA LEU A 62 -17.59 6.69 8.19
C LEU A 62 -19.07 6.63 7.81
N ARG A 63 -19.37 6.73 6.50
CA ARG A 63 -20.73 6.60 5.96
C ARG A 63 -21.27 5.18 6.15
N ALA A 64 -20.46 4.15 5.89
CA ALA A 64 -20.82 2.74 6.10
C ALA A 64 -21.16 2.45 7.57
N LEU A 65 -20.35 2.96 8.50
CA LEU A 65 -20.61 2.82 9.94
C LEU A 65 -21.92 3.50 10.35
N ALA A 66 -22.21 4.68 9.80
CA ALA A 66 -23.46 5.38 10.07
C ALA A 66 -24.68 4.65 9.47
N HIS A 67 -24.54 4.01 8.29
CA HIS A 67 -25.58 3.16 7.72
C HIS A 67 -25.83 1.92 8.58
N LEU A 68 -24.78 1.22 9.06
CA LEU A 68 -24.93 0.09 9.99
C LEU A 68 -25.66 0.48 11.28
N ALA A 69 -25.29 1.61 11.87
CA ALA A 69 -25.92 2.12 13.09
C ALA A 69 -27.39 2.55 12.90
N ASN A 70 -27.85 2.74 11.67
CA ASN A 70 -29.23 3.03 11.31
C ASN A 70 -29.97 1.80 10.74
N ASP A 71 -29.45 0.59 10.93
CA ASP A 71 -30.03 -0.67 10.43
C ASP A 71 -30.17 -0.74 8.89
N ASP A 72 -29.23 -0.12 8.17
CA ASP A 72 -29.15 -0.14 6.70
C ASP A 72 -27.87 -0.85 6.20
N PRO A 73 -27.78 -2.18 6.35
CA PRO A 73 -26.59 -2.94 5.95
C PRO A 73 -26.37 -2.94 4.43
N GLU A 74 -27.40 -2.74 3.61
CA GLU A 74 -27.25 -2.69 2.15
C GLU A 74 -26.46 -1.47 1.70
N ALA A 75 -26.79 -0.29 2.22
CA ALA A 75 -26.04 0.93 1.95
C ALA A 75 -24.62 0.86 2.52
N ALA A 76 -24.46 0.29 3.71
CA ALA A 76 -23.14 0.07 4.31
C ALA A 76 -22.25 -0.85 3.45
N LEU A 77 -22.82 -1.93 2.91
CA LEU A 77 -22.10 -2.82 2.00
C LEU A 77 -21.67 -2.08 0.74
N ALA A 78 -22.54 -1.27 0.14
CA ALA A 78 -22.20 -0.48 -1.04
C ALA A 78 -20.99 0.44 -0.81
N ASP A 79 -20.93 1.09 0.36
CA ASP A 79 -19.80 1.92 0.77
C ASP A 79 -18.52 1.11 1.01
N ILE A 80 -18.62 -0.08 1.62
CA ILE A 80 -17.49 -1.00 1.76
C ILE A 80 -16.94 -1.39 0.38
N ARG A 81 -17.80 -1.70 -0.60
CA ARG A 81 -17.35 -2.02 -1.97
C ARG A 81 -16.55 -0.86 -2.57
N MET A 82 -17.03 0.36 -2.34
CA MET A 82 -16.35 1.56 -2.82
C MET A 82 -14.98 1.74 -2.14
N CYS A 83 -14.89 1.56 -0.82
CA CYS A 83 -13.62 1.59 -0.10
C CYS A 83 -12.61 0.56 -0.65
N LEU A 84 -13.05 -0.67 -0.89
CA LEU A 84 -12.21 -1.73 -1.43
C LEU A 84 -11.77 -1.42 -2.87
N PHE A 85 -12.66 -0.88 -3.71
CA PHE A 85 -12.30 -0.42 -5.05
C PHE A 85 -11.21 0.68 -5.02
N LEU A 86 -11.37 1.70 -4.18
CA LEU A 86 -10.40 2.80 -4.09
C LEU A 86 -9.04 2.34 -3.56
N ALA A 87 -9.02 1.39 -2.63
CA ALA A 87 -7.77 0.82 -2.15
C ALA A 87 -7.09 -0.06 -3.21
N GLU A 88 -7.87 -0.84 -3.96
CA GLU A 88 -7.35 -1.76 -4.96
C GLU A 88 -7.06 -1.10 -6.33
N SER A 89 -7.51 0.13 -6.60
CA SER A 89 -7.19 0.83 -7.85
C SER A 89 -5.69 1.11 -8.01
N ILE A 90 -4.97 1.23 -6.90
CA ILE A 90 -3.51 1.46 -6.85
C ILE A 90 -2.69 0.18 -6.66
N ARG A 91 -3.32 -1.01 -6.74
CA ARG A 91 -2.67 -2.29 -6.41
C ARG A 91 -1.42 -2.61 -7.24
N ASP A 92 -1.38 -2.17 -8.49
CA ASP A 92 -0.27 -2.45 -9.41
C ASP A 92 0.72 -1.28 -9.52
N GLU A 93 0.59 -0.25 -8.68
CA GLU A 93 1.57 0.83 -8.64
C GLU A 93 2.90 0.33 -8.06
N PRO A 94 4.03 0.50 -8.78
CA PRO A 94 5.34 0.00 -8.39
C PRO A 94 6.06 0.88 -7.35
N PHE A 95 5.30 1.65 -6.56
CA PHE A 95 5.86 2.49 -5.50
C PHE A 95 5.56 1.91 -4.12
N LEU A 96 6.57 1.85 -3.26
CA LEU A 96 6.40 1.36 -1.89
C LEU A 96 5.41 2.22 -1.10
N ILE A 97 5.42 3.54 -1.33
CA ILE A 97 4.46 4.46 -0.71
C ILE A 97 3.01 4.20 -1.16
N SER A 98 2.78 3.85 -2.42
CA SER A 98 1.46 3.47 -2.91
C SER A 98 0.95 2.21 -2.21
N GLN A 99 1.80 1.20 -2.02
CA GLN A 99 1.43 -0.01 -1.26
C GLN A 99 1.18 0.29 0.23
N LEU A 100 1.91 1.23 0.84
CA LEU A 100 1.65 1.68 2.21
C LEU A 100 0.30 2.40 2.33
N VAL A 101 -0.06 3.23 1.36
CA VAL A 101 -1.38 3.89 1.32
C VAL A 101 -2.48 2.85 1.10
N ARG A 102 -2.27 1.88 0.20
CA ARG A 102 -3.19 0.76 -0.04
C ARG A 102 -3.52 0.01 1.24
N ILE A 103 -2.51 -0.44 2.01
CA ILE A 103 -2.78 -1.17 3.26
C ILE A 103 -3.44 -0.30 4.33
N ALA A 104 -3.09 0.98 4.42
CA ALA A 104 -3.73 1.90 5.36
C ALA A 104 -5.21 2.10 5.01
N SER A 105 -5.54 2.21 3.71
CA SER A 105 -6.91 2.30 3.22
C SER A 105 -7.70 1.02 3.50
N LEU A 106 -7.12 -0.16 3.26
CA LEU A 106 -7.79 -1.44 3.57
C LEU A 106 -8.07 -1.62 5.06
N GLN A 107 -7.13 -1.24 5.93
CA GLN A 107 -7.35 -1.30 7.38
C GLN A 107 -8.53 -0.41 7.82
N ILE A 108 -8.69 0.76 7.21
CA ILE A 108 -9.83 1.66 7.44
C ILE A 108 -11.12 1.03 6.88
N ALA A 109 -11.06 0.43 5.69
CA ALA A 109 -12.20 -0.20 5.01
C ALA A 109 -12.73 -1.43 5.77
N LEU A 110 -11.88 -2.14 6.51
CA LEU A 110 -12.27 -3.33 7.27
C LEU A 110 -13.06 -3.00 8.56
N GLN A 111 -12.98 -1.77 9.08
CA GLN A 111 -13.69 -1.39 10.31
C GLN A 111 -15.20 -1.70 10.28
N PRO A 112 -15.98 -1.25 9.28
CA PRO A 112 -17.41 -1.56 9.21
C PRO A 112 -17.70 -3.04 8.98
N VAL A 113 -16.78 -3.80 8.36
CA VAL A 113 -16.91 -5.26 8.27
C VAL A 113 -16.88 -5.87 9.67
N TRP A 114 -15.91 -5.50 10.49
CA TRP A 114 -15.77 -5.96 11.88
C TRP A 114 -16.97 -5.58 12.74
N GLU A 115 -17.45 -4.35 12.64
CA GLU A 115 -18.60 -3.88 13.42
C GLU A 115 -19.89 -4.60 13.00
N GLY A 116 -20.15 -4.74 11.70
CA GLY A 116 -21.32 -5.47 11.24
C GLY A 116 -21.28 -6.97 11.56
N LEU A 117 -20.08 -7.58 11.63
CA LEU A 117 -19.92 -8.96 12.11
C LEU A 117 -20.25 -9.06 13.61
N LYS A 118 -19.68 -8.17 14.43
CA LYS A 118 -19.92 -8.13 15.88
C LYS A 118 -21.39 -7.91 16.22
N GLU A 119 -22.08 -7.08 15.45
CA GLU A 119 -23.49 -6.74 15.64
C GLU A 119 -24.46 -7.67 14.89
N GLU A 120 -23.95 -8.73 14.24
CA GLU A 120 -24.74 -9.69 13.46
C GLU A 120 -25.63 -9.04 12.38
N LYS A 121 -25.15 -7.95 11.77
CA LYS A 121 -25.90 -7.16 10.78
C LYS A 121 -25.87 -7.75 9.38
N TRP A 122 -24.90 -8.61 9.09
CA TRP A 122 -24.69 -9.16 7.75
C TRP A 122 -25.51 -10.42 7.52
N ASN A 123 -26.29 -10.44 6.44
CA ASN A 123 -26.95 -11.65 5.96
C ASN A 123 -25.98 -12.54 5.15
N ALA A 124 -26.44 -13.74 4.77
CA ALA A 124 -25.60 -14.71 4.05
C ALA A 124 -25.11 -14.20 2.69
N GLU A 125 -25.92 -13.45 1.94
CA GLU A 125 -25.54 -12.90 0.63
C GLU A 125 -24.48 -11.81 0.77
N GLN A 126 -24.65 -10.93 1.76
CA GLN A 126 -23.70 -9.86 2.07
C GLN A 126 -22.36 -10.42 2.55
N LEU A 127 -22.36 -11.42 3.44
CA LEU A 127 -21.14 -12.10 3.90
C LEU A 127 -20.40 -12.77 2.73
N ALA A 128 -21.12 -13.44 1.84
CA ALA A 128 -20.53 -14.06 0.66
C ALA A 128 -19.92 -13.03 -0.29
N ASP A 129 -20.54 -11.85 -0.44
CA ASP A 129 -19.99 -10.78 -1.26
C ASP A 129 -18.74 -10.13 -0.63
N ILE A 130 -18.77 -9.84 0.67
CA ILE A 130 -17.60 -9.32 1.40
C ILE A 130 -16.42 -10.30 1.24
N GLU A 131 -16.66 -11.59 1.48
CA GLU A 131 -15.63 -12.62 1.31
C GLU A 131 -15.08 -12.64 -0.10
N LYS A 132 -15.94 -12.63 -1.12
CA LYS A 132 -15.57 -12.63 -2.53
C LYS A 132 -14.70 -11.43 -2.92
N GLN A 133 -14.94 -10.26 -2.34
CA GLN A 133 -14.12 -9.08 -2.59
C GLN A 133 -12.77 -9.18 -1.90
N LEU A 134 -12.76 -9.56 -0.62
CA LEU A 134 -11.54 -9.73 0.16
C LEU A 134 -10.64 -10.85 -0.40
N ALA A 135 -11.21 -11.91 -0.96
CA ALA A 135 -10.48 -13.04 -1.55
C ALA A 135 -9.58 -12.65 -2.72
N LYS A 136 -9.84 -11.51 -3.37
CA LYS A 136 -9.04 -11.00 -4.50
C LYS A 136 -7.80 -10.22 -4.05
N ILE A 137 -7.72 -9.86 -2.77
CA ILE A 137 -6.70 -8.95 -2.26
C ILE A 137 -5.43 -9.73 -1.94
N ASP A 138 -4.39 -9.46 -2.73
CA ASP A 138 -3.03 -9.96 -2.52
C ASP A 138 -2.07 -8.78 -2.29
N LEU A 139 -1.73 -8.58 -1.01
CA LEU A 139 -0.80 -7.54 -0.56
C LEU A 139 0.65 -8.03 -0.63
N LEU A 140 0.88 -9.34 -0.58
CA LEU A 140 2.22 -9.92 -0.71
C LEU A 140 2.74 -9.73 -2.14
N ASN A 141 1.88 -9.92 -3.14
CA ASN A 141 2.22 -9.59 -4.52
C ASN A 141 2.39 -8.07 -4.73
N GLY A 142 1.60 -7.23 -4.04
CA GLY A 142 1.78 -5.78 -4.05
C GLY A 142 3.17 -5.35 -3.54
N TYR A 143 3.64 -5.96 -2.44
CA TYR A 143 5.02 -5.77 -1.97
C TYR A 143 6.04 -6.16 -3.03
N HIS A 144 5.89 -7.33 -3.65
CA HIS A 144 6.81 -7.80 -4.69
C HIS A 144 6.92 -6.79 -5.85
N ILE A 145 5.79 -6.32 -6.38
CA ILE A 145 5.75 -5.30 -7.44
C ILE A 145 6.49 -4.03 -6.98
N SER A 146 6.24 -3.55 -5.75
CA SER A 146 6.90 -2.35 -5.24
C SER A 146 8.41 -2.50 -5.07
N ILE A 147 8.92 -3.66 -4.61
CA ILE A 147 10.36 -3.87 -4.44
C ILE A 147 11.09 -4.02 -5.78
N LEU A 148 10.42 -4.57 -6.81
CA LEU A 148 10.93 -4.53 -8.18
C LEU A 148 10.99 -3.08 -8.68
N GLY A 149 9.94 -2.30 -8.46
CA GLY A 149 9.87 -0.87 -8.78
C GLY A 149 10.97 -0.06 -8.09
N GLU A 150 11.14 -0.17 -6.78
CA GLU A 150 12.20 0.49 -6.00
C GLU A 150 13.59 0.23 -6.60
N ARG A 151 13.88 -1.03 -6.97
CA ARG A 151 15.15 -1.40 -7.59
C ARG A 151 15.31 -0.76 -8.97
N ASP A 152 14.27 -0.83 -9.80
CA ASP A 152 14.34 -0.36 -11.18
C ASP A 152 14.40 1.18 -11.23
N PHE A 153 13.64 1.89 -10.38
CA PHE A 153 13.76 3.34 -10.21
C PHE A 153 15.13 3.75 -9.71
N ALA A 154 15.73 3.00 -8.78
CA ALA A 154 17.08 3.27 -8.34
C ALA A 154 18.12 3.10 -9.45
N ASN A 155 18.00 2.04 -10.25
CA ASN A 155 18.89 1.83 -11.39
C ASN A 155 18.78 2.94 -12.42
N LEU A 156 17.56 3.30 -12.81
CA LEU A 156 17.33 4.39 -13.77
C LEU A 156 17.80 5.75 -13.23
N ALA A 157 17.60 6.02 -11.94
CA ALA A 157 18.10 7.22 -11.30
C ALA A 157 19.64 7.27 -11.32
N ILE A 158 20.32 6.15 -11.03
CA ILE A 158 21.79 6.05 -11.07
C ILE A 158 22.31 6.24 -12.50
N ASP A 159 21.64 5.64 -13.50
CA ASP A 159 22.03 5.80 -14.90
C ASP A 159 21.89 7.27 -15.32
N ARG A 160 20.80 7.93 -14.92
CA ARG A 160 20.59 9.37 -15.18
C ARG A 160 21.60 10.28 -14.46
N MET A 161 22.13 9.90 -13.31
CA MET A 161 23.22 10.65 -12.64
C MET A 161 24.52 10.68 -13.46
N ARG A 162 24.72 9.67 -14.33
CA ARG A 162 25.86 9.62 -15.23
C ARG A 162 25.79 10.72 -16.30
N ASP A 163 24.59 10.94 -16.82
CA ASP A 163 24.32 11.92 -17.87
C ASP A 163 24.08 13.33 -17.31
N ASP A 164 23.51 13.43 -16.10
CA ASP A 164 23.20 14.68 -15.40
C ASP A 164 23.77 14.67 -13.96
N PRO A 165 25.01 15.13 -13.76
CA PRO A 165 25.65 15.17 -12.45
C PRO A 165 24.93 16.02 -11.41
N LYS A 166 24.05 16.96 -11.83
CA LYS A 166 23.24 17.77 -10.90
C LYS A 166 22.20 16.94 -10.17
N LEU A 167 21.67 15.89 -10.83
CA LEU A 167 20.76 14.94 -10.19
C LEU A 167 21.45 14.21 -9.04
N GLY A 168 22.71 13.83 -9.23
CA GLY A 168 23.54 13.24 -8.17
C GLY A 168 23.72 14.20 -6.99
N ALA A 169 24.08 15.45 -7.26
CA ALA A 169 24.26 16.47 -6.23
C ALA A 169 23.00 16.68 -5.38
N ALA A 170 21.83 16.80 -6.03
CA ALA A 170 20.54 16.94 -5.35
C ALA A 170 20.21 15.72 -4.48
N LEU A 171 20.46 14.51 -4.99
CA LEU A 171 20.17 13.26 -4.29
C LEU A 171 21.08 13.04 -3.08
N PHE A 172 22.34 13.49 -3.13
CA PHE A 172 23.26 13.45 -2.00
C PHE A 172 23.11 14.63 -1.02
N GLY A 173 22.10 15.50 -1.23
CA GLY A 173 21.85 16.67 -0.38
C GLY A 173 22.98 17.70 -0.39
N ASN A 174 23.77 17.73 -1.47
CA ASN A 174 24.90 18.64 -1.64
C ASN A 174 24.46 19.90 -2.40
N ASP A 175 25.30 20.94 -2.33
CA ASP A 175 25.13 22.14 -3.15
C ASP A 175 25.24 21.79 -4.64
N VAL A 176 24.12 21.92 -5.36
CA VAL A 176 23.96 21.52 -6.77
C VAL A 176 24.90 22.31 -7.69
N ASP A 177 25.36 23.48 -7.25
CA ASP A 177 26.27 24.36 -8.00
C ASP A 177 27.76 24.07 -7.72
N SER A 178 28.08 23.13 -6.83
CA SER A 178 29.48 22.77 -6.53
C SER A 178 30.17 22.08 -7.72
N PRO A 179 31.34 22.58 -8.16
CA PRO A 179 32.11 21.99 -9.26
C PRO A 179 32.56 20.54 -9.02
N ALA A 180 32.63 20.10 -7.75
CA ALA A 180 33.05 18.76 -7.37
C ALA A 180 32.12 17.65 -7.89
N HIS A 181 30.85 17.97 -8.17
CA HIS A 181 29.87 17.01 -8.68
C HIS A 181 30.08 16.63 -10.15
N ARG A 182 30.81 17.45 -10.92
CA ARG A 182 31.17 17.13 -12.32
C ARG A 182 32.14 15.95 -12.45
N PHE A 183 32.67 15.44 -11.33
CA PHE A 183 33.70 14.41 -11.31
C PHE A 183 33.29 13.17 -10.50
N ILE A 184 32.03 12.75 -10.58
CA ILE A 184 31.63 11.43 -10.07
C ILE A 184 32.12 10.36 -11.06
N PRO A 185 33.06 9.47 -10.69
CA PRO A 185 33.57 8.48 -11.64
C PRO A 185 32.53 7.39 -11.94
N ASP A 186 32.38 7.02 -13.21
CA ASP A 186 31.50 5.93 -13.64
C ASP A 186 31.73 4.63 -12.85
N GLY A 187 32.99 4.29 -12.57
CA GLY A 187 33.34 3.11 -11.79
C GLY A 187 32.75 3.13 -10.38
N TRP A 188 32.63 4.31 -9.76
CA TRP A 188 32.04 4.48 -8.44
C TRP A 188 30.51 4.31 -8.48
N LEU A 189 29.85 4.86 -9.50
CA LEU A 189 28.40 4.66 -9.73
C LEU A 189 28.09 3.20 -10.00
N ASN A 190 28.81 2.56 -10.92
CA ASN A 190 28.65 1.13 -11.25
C ASN A 190 28.83 0.24 -10.01
N GLN A 191 29.81 0.55 -9.16
CA GLN A 191 30.06 -0.23 -7.95
C GLN A 191 28.96 -0.04 -6.89
N ASN A 192 28.41 1.16 -6.74
CA ASN A 192 27.24 1.40 -5.89
C ASN A 192 25.99 0.69 -6.44
N GLN A 193 25.72 0.82 -7.74
CA GLN A 193 24.61 0.16 -8.43
C GLN A 193 24.67 -1.36 -8.23
N LYS A 194 25.84 -1.98 -8.44
CA LYS A 194 26.06 -3.41 -8.18
C LYS A 194 25.70 -3.78 -6.74
N ARG A 195 26.25 -3.07 -5.75
CA ARG A 195 26.02 -3.39 -4.32
C ARG A 195 24.57 -3.19 -3.90
N LEU A 196 23.90 -2.18 -4.44
CA LEU A 196 22.47 -1.95 -4.23
C LEU A 196 21.65 -3.13 -4.78
N ASN A 197 21.90 -3.53 -6.03
CA ASN A 197 21.19 -4.64 -6.66
C ASN A 197 21.44 -5.98 -5.94
N GLU A 198 22.65 -6.23 -5.45
CA GLU A 198 22.94 -7.40 -4.59
C GLU A 198 22.05 -7.42 -3.35
N MET A 199 21.82 -6.27 -2.70
CA MET A 199 20.93 -6.21 -1.54
C MET A 199 19.48 -6.51 -1.93
N HIS A 200 19.03 -6.06 -3.11
CA HIS A 200 17.68 -6.38 -3.57
C HIS A 200 17.50 -7.87 -3.88
N VAL A 201 18.38 -8.44 -4.71
CA VAL A 201 18.28 -9.82 -5.20
C VAL A 201 18.52 -10.83 -4.09
N ASN A 202 19.53 -10.60 -3.25
CA ASN A 202 19.89 -11.56 -2.21
C ASN A 202 18.97 -11.48 -0.99
N PHE A 203 18.30 -10.33 -0.77
CA PHE A 203 17.51 -10.10 0.44
C PHE A 203 16.13 -9.51 0.18
N SER A 204 15.98 -8.23 -0.21
CA SER A 204 14.68 -7.55 -0.11
C SER A 204 13.57 -8.20 -0.94
N GLN A 205 13.90 -8.70 -2.13
CA GLN A 205 12.96 -9.44 -2.99
C GLN A 205 12.56 -10.81 -2.41
N ARG A 206 13.34 -11.32 -1.45
CA ARG A 206 13.15 -12.64 -0.82
C ARG A 206 12.56 -12.55 0.58
N ILE A 207 12.43 -11.34 1.16
CA ILE A 207 11.76 -11.15 2.46
C ILE A 207 10.31 -11.64 2.38
N VAL A 208 9.65 -11.45 1.25
CA VAL A 208 8.27 -11.91 1.00
C VAL A 208 8.30 -12.88 -0.17
N ASP A 209 7.70 -14.06 0.03
CA ASP A 209 7.40 -15.02 -1.02
C ASP A 209 5.90 -14.99 -1.31
N PRO A 210 5.46 -14.31 -2.38
CA PRO A 210 4.04 -14.25 -2.74
C PRO A 210 3.46 -15.62 -3.11
N LYS A 211 4.25 -16.50 -3.73
CA LYS A 211 3.78 -17.81 -4.19
C LYS A 211 3.52 -18.75 -3.02
N ALA A 212 4.45 -18.78 -2.06
CA ALA A 212 4.29 -19.54 -0.83
C ALA A 212 3.35 -18.83 0.18
N ARG A 213 2.96 -17.58 -0.08
CA ARG A 213 2.26 -16.65 0.83
C ARG A 213 2.96 -16.54 2.19
N ARG A 214 4.28 -16.33 2.18
CA ARG A 214 5.12 -16.28 3.40
C ARG A 214 5.94 -15.01 3.47
N ILE A 215 6.24 -14.61 4.71
CA ILE A 215 7.24 -13.61 5.03
C ILE A 215 8.35 -14.33 5.80
N HIS A 216 9.60 -13.99 5.50
CA HIS A 216 10.82 -14.59 6.05
C HIS A 216 11.53 -13.58 6.96
N PRO A 217 11.22 -13.54 8.27
CA PRO A 217 11.81 -12.58 9.21
C PRO A 217 13.33 -12.76 9.35
N ASP A 218 13.82 -13.99 9.21
CA ASP A 218 15.24 -14.32 9.21
C ASP A 218 15.99 -13.61 8.08
N ILE A 219 15.40 -13.56 6.88
CA ILE A 219 15.96 -12.81 5.74
C ILE A 219 15.93 -11.30 6.01
N ALA A 220 14.86 -10.78 6.62
CA ALA A 220 14.79 -9.36 6.99
C ALA A 220 15.83 -8.97 8.07
N VAL A 221 16.09 -9.85 9.04
CA VAL A 221 17.16 -9.65 10.03
C VAL A 221 18.52 -9.70 9.36
N ALA A 222 18.76 -10.66 8.47
CA ALA A 222 20.01 -10.76 7.71
C ALA A 222 20.24 -9.54 6.80
N PHE A 223 19.19 -9.04 6.15
CA PHE A 223 19.19 -7.81 5.36
C PHE A 223 19.67 -6.61 6.17
N ASN A 224 19.04 -6.37 7.32
CA ASN A 224 19.40 -5.25 8.20
C ASN A 224 20.84 -5.41 8.73
N LYS A 225 21.25 -6.63 9.09
CA LYS A 225 22.61 -6.91 9.55
C LYS A 225 23.63 -6.59 8.46
N GLU A 226 23.41 -7.05 7.22
CA GLU A 226 24.31 -6.82 6.10
C GLU A 226 24.34 -5.34 5.69
N LEU A 227 23.18 -4.67 5.65
CA LEU A 227 23.10 -3.23 5.37
C LEU A 227 23.90 -2.43 6.39
N ASN A 228 23.72 -2.71 7.68
CA ASN A 228 24.47 -2.07 8.76
C ASN A 228 25.97 -2.37 8.70
N ALA A 229 26.35 -3.59 8.33
CA ALA A 229 27.76 -3.96 8.17
C ALA A 229 28.40 -3.21 7.00
N ARG A 230 27.69 -3.10 5.87
CA ARG A 230 28.12 -2.40 4.64
C ARG A 230 28.33 -0.90 4.88
N THR A 231 27.37 -0.23 5.51
CA THR A 231 27.45 1.22 5.77
C THR A 231 28.52 1.60 6.79
N LYS A 232 28.99 0.65 7.62
CA LYS A 232 30.06 0.87 8.61
C LYS A 232 31.47 0.47 8.12
N ARG A 233 31.64 0.05 6.86
CA ARG A 233 32.97 -0.35 6.34
C ARG A 233 33.89 0.85 6.18
N LYS A 234 35.22 0.62 6.24
CA LYS A 234 36.25 1.65 5.98
C LYS A 234 36.11 2.35 4.62
N LEU A 235 35.59 1.63 3.61
CA LEU A 235 35.21 2.16 2.29
C LEU A 235 33.70 2.06 2.07
N ALA A 236 32.92 2.69 2.96
CA ALA A 236 31.46 2.79 2.83
C ALA A 236 31.01 3.62 1.60
N ILE A 237 31.94 4.27 0.89
CA ILE A 237 31.65 5.09 -0.30
C ILE A 237 30.90 4.32 -1.38
N PHE A 238 31.03 3.00 -1.45
CA PHE A 238 30.36 2.15 -2.43
C PHE A 238 29.01 1.61 -1.95
N ASP A 239 28.62 1.93 -0.72
CA ASP A 239 27.35 1.52 -0.10
C ASP A 239 26.49 2.74 0.27
N ILE A 240 26.85 3.94 -0.21
CA ILE A 240 26.12 5.19 0.10
C ILE A 240 24.68 5.10 -0.42
N LEU A 241 24.48 4.67 -1.68
CA LEU A 241 23.14 4.53 -2.24
C LEU A 241 22.32 3.43 -1.54
N SER A 242 22.97 2.33 -1.16
CA SER A 242 22.36 1.30 -0.33
C SER A 242 21.91 1.85 1.02
N GLY A 243 22.76 2.61 1.70
CA GLY A 243 22.44 3.23 2.99
C GLY A 243 21.32 4.27 2.93
N MET A 244 21.07 4.85 1.76
CA MET A 244 20.05 5.87 1.54
C MET A 244 18.70 5.28 1.10
N LEU A 245 18.70 4.33 0.16
CA LEU A 245 17.47 3.84 -0.49
C LEU A 245 16.85 2.60 0.16
N LEU A 246 17.66 1.78 0.84
CA LEU A 246 17.21 0.51 1.42
C LEU A 246 16.65 0.55 2.85
N PRO A 247 16.88 1.59 3.69
CA PRO A 247 16.33 1.60 5.04
C PRO A 247 14.80 1.39 5.07
N ALA A 248 14.33 0.70 6.11
CA ALA A 248 12.91 0.45 6.40
C ALA A 248 12.14 -0.50 5.48
N ILE A 249 12.77 -1.10 4.45
CA ILE A 249 12.13 -2.14 3.61
C ILE A 249 11.60 -3.31 4.46
N ASP A 250 12.33 -3.71 5.49
CA ASP A 250 11.93 -4.74 6.46
C ASP A 250 10.64 -4.37 7.21
N LYS A 251 10.56 -3.12 7.67
CA LYS A 251 9.39 -2.60 8.38
C LYS A 251 8.17 -2.56 7.47
N VAL A 252 8.36 -2.26 6.19
CA VAL A 252 7.26 -2.29 5.21
C VAL A 252 6.76 -3.72 5.02
N ALA A 253 7.65 -4.71 4.88
CA ALA A 253 7.24 -6.11 4.79
C ALA A 253 6.39 -6.55 5.99
N ILE A 254 6.78 -6.16 7.22
CA ILE A 254 6.00 -6.43 8.44
C ILE A 254 4.60 -5.81 8.36
N LYS A 255 4.49 -4.54 7.94
CA LYS A 255 3.19 -3.85 7.80
C LYS A 255 2.31 -4.51 6.75
N ILE A 256 2.88 -4.92 5.62
CA ILE A 256 2.18 -5.67 4.58
C ILE A 256 1.65 -6.99 5.13
N GLY A 257 2.49 -7.75 5.85
CA GLY A 257 2.09 -9.01 6.47
C GLY A 257 0.95 -8.86 7.47
N PHE A 258 1.04 -7.85 8.34
CA PHE A 258 -0.02 -7.52 9.29
C PHE A 258 -1.33 -7.18 8.56
N ALA A 259 -1.29 -6.38 7.49
CA ALA A 259 -2.48 -6.04 6.72
C ALA A 259 -3.07 -7.24 5.97
N GLN A 260 -2.23 -8.11 5.39
CA GLN A 260 -2.70 -9.34 4.73
C GLN A 260 -3.39 -10.27 5.72
N ALA A 261 -2.81 -10.45 6.92
CA ALA A 261 -3.43 -11.22 7.98
C ALA A 261 -4.79 -10.63 8.40
N GLY A 262 -4.92 -9.30 8.45
CA GLY A 262 -6.19 -8.63 8.71
C GLY A 262 -7.27 -8.95 7.67
N VAL A 263 -6.91 -8.95 6.38
CA VAL A 263 -7.80 -9.37 5.28
C VAL A 263 -8.17 -10.85 5.42
N ASP A 264 -7.19 -11.71 5.65
CA ASP A 264 -7.40 -13.16 5.77
C ASP A 264 -8.29 -13.49 6.99
N HIS A 265 -8.12 -12.80 8.12
CA HIS A 265 -9.01 -12.94 9.28
C HIS A 265 -10.44 -12.50 8.98
N ALA A 266 -10.65 -11.39 8.27
CA ALA A 266 -11.99 -10.94 7.91
C ALA A 266 -12.70 -11.96 7.00
N ARG A 267 -11.96 -12.60 6.09
CA ARG A 267 -12.49 -13.71 5.27
C ARG A 267 -12.88 -14.92 6.11
N ILE A 268 -12.01 -15.33 7.04
CA ILE A 268 -12.30 -16.44 7.97
C ILE A 268 -13.56 -16.13 8.78
N ALA A 269 -13.70 -14.91 9.30
CA ALA A 269 -14.88 -14.49 10.03
C ALA A 269 -16.16 -14.57 9.18
N CYS A 270 -16.11 -14.14 7.91
CA CYS A 270 -17.24 -14.29 6.99
C CYS A 270 -17.64 -15.77 6.82
N HIS A 271 -16.67 -16.68 6.63
CA HIS A 271 -16.94 -18.11 6.51
C HIS A 271 -17.51 -18.72 7.81
N LEU A 272 -17.02 -18.29 8.97
CA LEU A 272 -17.53 -18.73 10.27
C LEU A 272 -18.98 -18.31 10.48
N GLU A 273 -19.33 -17.06 10.17
CA GLU A 273 -20.72 -16.59 10.25
C GLU A 273 -21.63 -17.29 9.24
N LEU A 274 -21.16 -17.51 8.00
CA LEU A 274 -21.91 -18.30 7.01
C LEU A 274 -22.19 -19.72 7.51
N HIS A 275 -21.21 -20.38 8.12
CA HIS A 275 -21.40 -21.69 8.74
C HIS A 275 -22.42 -21.64 9.88
N LYS A 276 -22.30 -20.65 10.79
CA LYS A 276 -23.23 -20.45 11.90
C LYS A 276 -24.66 -20.20 11.42
N LEU A 277 -24.86 -19.39 10.37
CA LEU A 277 -26.18 -19.13 9.81
C LEU A 277 -26.85 -20.42 9.30
N LYS A 278 -26.06 -21.29 8.64
CA LYS A 278 -26.50 -22.56 8.06
C LYS A 278 -26.71 -23.67 9.11
N HIS A 279 -25.82 -23.77 10.09
CA HIS A 279 -25.77 -24.91 11.02
C HIS A 279 -26.19 -24.57 12.46
N LYS A 280 -26.50 -23.30 12.74
CA LYS A 280 -26.85 -22.76 14.07
C LYS A 280 -25.78 -22.95 15.15
N LYS A 281 -24.54 -23.25 14.75
CA LYS A 281 -23.35 -23.35 15.61
C LYS A 281 -22.09 -23.02 14.82
N TYR A 282 -21.04 -22.58 15.51
CA TYR A 282 -19.70 -22.51 14.92
C TYR A 282 -19.14 -23.93 14.69
N PRO A 283 -18.20 -24.08 13.73
CA PRO A 283 -17.50 -25.35 13.49
C PRO A 283 -16.84 -25.94 14.73
#